data_AF-K1WWX0-F1
#
_entry.id   AF-K1WWX0-F1
#
_cell.length_a   1.000
_cell.length_b   1.000
_cell.length_c   1.000
_cell.angle_alpha   90.00
_cell.angle_beta   90.00
_cell.angle_gamma   90.00
#
_symmetry.space_group_name_H-M   'P 1'
#
loop_
_entity.id
_entity.type
_entity.pdbx_description
1 polymer ?
#
loop_
_entity_poly.entity_id
_entity_poly.type
_entity_poly.pdbx_seq_one_letter_code
_entity_poly.pdbx_strand_id
1 'polypeptide(L)'
;MPVHLDPRCYPHLVEAILFNVSDHITWLAARLVSTAMLKLVDPLLCGHRLDIISDSNGKRKILSSDWPFAHPLWRTWQRVPYLYEGGNRETQAAALRRVTSIFVDTDLVSPHVNNLMQHLLPSTYISISHFRVINNVLTFPNELENDLRIPPCKSVRFDVCPRCPCCGTGVLEHSSPSISLHIWPDIVEPDFSSRTSRQSNCAIIAGAINPGVKVMSVEGDVFGLPALLRGVELEIQASPDLQVYCECWNDDYNYDPIEAAKCRREIADLLKIPKEQVDFF
;
A
#
# COMPACT_ATOMS: atom_id res chain seq x y z
N MET A 1 18.43 41.72 -25.70
CA MET A 1 17.07 41.12 -25.66
C MET A 1 16.85 40.60 -24.26
N PRO A 2 15.68 40.80 -23.62
CA PRO A 2 15.39 40.14 -22.36
C PRO A 2 15.41 38.63 -22.60
N VAL A 3 16.11 37.88 -21.75
CA VAL A 3 16.05 36.42 -21.75
C VAL A 3 14.68 36.06 -21.17
N HIS A 4 13.73 35.73 -22.04
CA HIS A 4 12.44 35.21 -21.61
C HIS A 4 12.59 33.72 -21.29
N LEU A 5 12.29 33.33 -20.05
CA LEU A 5 12.19 31.93 -19.63
C LEU A 5 10.93 31.31 -20.26
N ASP A 6 11.07 30.80 -21.49
CA ASP A 6 9.99 30.05 -22.16
C ASP A 6 9.97 28.59 -21.64
N PRO A 7 8.84 28.10 -21.09
CA PRO A 7 8.71 26.71 -20.62
C PRO A 7 8.95 25.66 -21.71
N ARG A 8 8.85 26.02 -23.00
CA ARG A 8 9.17 25.11 -24.12
C ARG A 8 10.68 24.97 -24.34
N CYS A 9 11.45 26.00 -24.01
CA CYS A 9 12.90 26.03 -24.21
C CYS A 9 13.65 25.58 -22.95
N TYR A 10 13.13 25.94 -21.77
CA TYR A 10 13.76 25.68 -20.47
C TYR A 10 12.79 25.04 -19.46
N PRO A 11 12.16 23.89 -19.80
CA PRO A 11 11.16 23.26 -18.95
C PRO A 11 11.67 22.96 -17.53
N HIS A 12 12.92 22.49 -17.41
CA HIS A 12 13.55 22.16 -16.13
C HIS A 12 13.80 23.38 -15.23
N LEU A 13 14.12 24.56 -15.80
CA LEU A 13 14.30 25.78 -15.00
C LEU A 13 12.96 26.32 -14.50
N VAL A 14 11.95 26.32 -15.37
CA VAL A 14 10.59 26.75 -14.99
C VAL A 14 10.01 25.81 -13.93
N GLU A 15 10.18 24.50 -14.11
CA GLU A 15 9.79 23.50 -13.12
C GLU A 15 10.50 23.72 -11.78
N ALA A 16 11.82 23.94 -11.79
CA ALA A 16 12.59 24.21 -10.58
C ALA A 16 12.14 25.50 -9.87
N ILE A 17 11.82 26.56 -10.62
CA ILE A 17 11.28 27.80 -10.05
C ILE A 17 9.93 27.55 -9.39
N LEU A 18 9.02 26.88 -10.11
CA LEU A 18 7.68 26.59 -9.60
C LEU A 18 7.76 25.73 -8.34
N PHE A 19 8.53 24.64 -8.40
CA PHE A 19 8.64 23.69 -7.31
C PHE A 19 9.28 24.27 -6.04
N ASN A 20 10.31 25.12 -6.18
CA ASN A 20 11.06 25.61 -5.02
C ASN A 20 10.58 26.95 -4.46
N VAL A 21 9.82 27.75 -5.24
CA VAL A 21 9.57 29.17 -4.90
C VAL A 21 8.07 29.50 -4.82
N SER A 22 7.18 28.59 -5.21
CA SER A 22 5.75 28.88 -5.27
C SER A 22 4.88 27.86 -4.55
N ASP A 23 3.68 28.30 -4.15
CA ASP A 23 2.71 27.48 -3.47
C ASP A 23 1.79 26.73 -4.47
N HIS A 24 1.01 25.80 -3.94
CA HIS A 24 0.07 25.02 -4.75
C HIS A 24 -0.97 25.89 -5.47
N ILE A 25 -1.40 27.02 -4.88
CA ILE A 25 -2.33 27.95 -5.54
C ILE A 25 -1.68 28.55 -6.79
N THR A 26 -0.41 28.92 -6.69
CA THR A 26 0.38 29.42 -7.81
C THR A 26 0.57 28.35 -8.87
N TRP A 27 0.78 27.08 -8.50
CA TRP A 27 0.79 25.97 -9.45
C TRP A 27 -0.56 25.88 -10.19
N LEU A 28 -1.68 25.87 -9.47
CA LEU A 28 -3.00 25.85 -10.10
C LEU A 28 -3.23 27.03 -11.06
N ALA A 29 -2.77 28.23 -10.71
CA ALA A 29 -2.85 29.41 -11.58
C ALA A 29 -1.93 29.29 -12.81
N ALA A 30 -0.71 28.74 -12.64
CA ALA A 30 0.26 28.56 -13.71
C ALA A 30 -0.27 27.65 -14.84
N ARG A 31 -1.12 26.67 -14.50
CA ARG A 31 -1.83 25.81 -15.47
C ARG A 31 -2.62 26.60 -16.51
N LEU A 32 -3.12 27.79 -16.14
CA LEU A 32 -3.95 28.64 -16.99
C LEU A 32 -3.12 29.56 -17.91
N VAL A 33 -1.80 29.65 -17.71
CA VAL A 33 -0.93 30.57 -18.46
C VAL A 33 -0.70 30.09 -19.89
N SER A 34 -0.44 28.80 -20.10
CA SER A 34 -0.26 28.20 -21.43
C SER A 34 -0.32 26.68 -21.38
N THR A 35 -0.51 26.02 -22.53
CA THR A 35 -0.45 24.55 -22.64
C THR A 35 0.91 23.98 -22.23
N ALA A 36 2.00 24.70 -22.50
CA ALA A 36 3.34 24.27 -22.09
C ALA A 36 3.47 24.31 -20.56
N MET A 37 2.95 25.36 -19.92
CA MET A 37 2.93 25.46 -18.46
C MET A 37 2.03 24.41 -17.82
N LEU A 38 0.85 24.15 -18.39
CA LEU A 38 -0.04 23.07 -17.96
C LEU A 38 0.67 21.72 -17.93
N LYS A 39 1.39 21.36 -19.02
CA LYS A 39 2.14 20.10 -19.10
C LYS A 39 3.27 19.98 -18.07
N LEU A 40 3.88 21.09 -17.68
CA LEU A 40 4.91 21.11 -16.64
C LEU A 40 4.32 21.02 -15.24
N VAL A 41 3.22 21.74 -14.99
CA VAL A 41 2.64 21.87 -13.67
C VAL A 41 1.77 20.68 -13.29
N ASP A 42 1.01 20.11 -14.22
CA ASP A 42 0.12 19.00 -13.89
C ASP A 42 0.86 17.87 -13.17
N PRO A 43 2.06 17.40 -13.60
CA PRO A 43 2.83 16.43 -12.84
C PRO A 43 3.25 16.88 -11.43
N LEU A 44 3.49 18.18 -11.22
CA LEU A 44 3.88 18.75 -9.92
C LEU A 44 2.74 18.73 -8.90
N LEU A 45 1.49 18.73 -9.35
CA LEU A 45 0.33 18.60 -8.45
C LEU A 45 0.24 17.23 -7.79
N CYS A 46 0.99 16.24 -8.31
CA CYS A 46 1.18 14.98 -7.61
C CYS A 46 2.37 15.13 -6.66
N GLY A 47 2.06 15.27 -5.39
CA GLY A 47 3.02 15.28 -4.31
C GLY A 47 3.74 13.93 -4.12
N HIS A 48 4.55 13.88 -3.08
CA HIS A 48 5.39 12.72 -2.76
C HIS A 48 4.60 11.46 -2.38
N ARG A 49 3.36 11.61 -1.90
CA ARG A 49 2.48 10.52 -1.51
C ARG A 49 1.17 10.54 -2.30
N LEU A 50 0.70 9.34 -2.68
CA LEU A 50 -0.58 9.12 -3.35
C LEU A 50 -1.43 8.10 -2.57
N ASP A 51 -2.66 8.44 -2.25
CA ASP A 51 -3.62 7.57 -1.57
C ASP A 51 -4.79 7.29 -2.52
N ILE A 52 -5.01 6.02 -2.86
CA ILE A 52 -6.15 5.52 -3.65
C ILE A 52 -7.11 4.84 -2.67
N ILE A 53 -8.08 5.60 -2.19
CA ILE A 53 -8.98 5.21 -1.09
C ILE A 53 -10.44 5.39 -1.47
N SER A 54 -11.33 4.68 -0.76
CA SER A 54 -12.77 4.92 -0.93
C SER A 54 -13.26 6.08 -0.08
N ASP A 55 -14.23 6.81 -0.59
CA ASP A 55 -14.96 7.78 0.20
C ASP A 55 -16.09 7.17 1.02
N SER A 56 -16.76 8.01 1.81
CA SER A 56 -17.91 7.62 2.63
C SER A 56 -19.09 7.02 1.85
N ASN A 57 -19.12 7.19 0.53
CA ASN A 57 -20.14 6.62 -0.36
C ASN A 57 -19.58 5.44 -1.18
N GLY A 58 -18.40 4.92 -0.84
CA GLY A 58 -17.73 3.83 -1.56
C GLY A 58 -17.15 4.23 -2.91
N LYS A 59 -17.05 5.52 -3.24
CA LYS A 59 -16.49 5.98 -4.52
C LYS A 59 -14.97 6.17 -4.40
N ARG A 60 -14.25 5.76 -5.45
CA ARG A 60 -12.80 5.93 -5.57
C ARG A 60 -12.39 7.41 -5.46
N LYS A 61 -11.49 7.70 -4.53
CA LYS A 61 -10.77 8.96 -4.40
C LYS A 61 -9.28 8.73 -4.58
N ILE A 62 -8.68 9.54 -5.45
CA ILE A 62 -7.23 9.62 -5.61
C ILE A 62 -6.79 10.95 -4.99
N LEU A 63 -6.10 10.85 -3.86
CA LEU A 63 -5.65 11.97 -3.06
C LEU A 63 -4.13 12.03 -3.07
N SER A 64 -3.57 13.22 -3.19
CA SER A 64 -2.14 13.44 -3.10
C SER A 64 -1.79 14.33 -1.93
N SER A 65 -0.59 14.09 -1.38
CA SER A 65 0.01 14.87 -0.32
C SER A 65 1.50 15.07 -0.61
N ASP A 66 1.99 16.28 -0.34
CA ASP A 66 3.41 16.60 -0.42
C ASP A 66 4.22 16.06 0.76
N TRP A 67 3.58 15.51 1.80
CA TRP A 67 4.29 15.02 2.97
C TRP A 67 4.56 13.51 2.89
N PRO A 68 5.83 13.07 3.02
CA PRO A 68 6.18 11.66 2.89
C PRO A 68 5.65 10.76 4.03
N PHE A 69 5.26 11.33 5.19
CA PHE A 69 4.92 10.57 6.42
C PHE A 69 3.68 11.06 7.17
N ALA A 70 2.65 11.59 6.50
CA ALA A 70 1.61 12.39 7.16
C ALA A 70 0.77 11.65 8.23
N HIS A 71 0.77 12.16 9.46
CA HIS A 71 -0.19 11.88 10.53
C HIS A 71 -1.63 12.32 10.12
N PRO A 72 -2.73 11.65 10.53
CA PRO A 72 -4.10 11.86 10.01
C PRO A 72 -4.71 13.25 10.20
N LEU A 73 -4.31 13.99 11.23
CA LEU A 73 -5.09 15.13 11.75
C LEU A 73 -4.71 16.51 11.17
N TRP A 74 -3.67 16.62 10.33
CA TRP A 74 -3.08 17.91 9.91
C TRP A 74 -2.90 18.00 8.38
N ARG A 75 -3.77 17.32 7.61
CA ARG A 75 -3.53 17.04 6.18
C ARG A 75 -4.26 18.00 5.25
N THR A 76 -3.56 18.63 4.31
CA THR A 76 -4.15 19.17 3.08
C THR A 76 -4.07 18.13 1.97
N TRP A 77 -4.97 17.14 2.00
CA TRP A 77 -5.14 16.22 0.86
C TRP A 77 -5.73 16.96 -0.33
N GLN A 78 -5.12 16.75 -1.49
CA GLN A 78 -5.56 17.38 -2.73
C GLN A 78 -6.03 16.32 -3.72
N ARG A 79 -7.13 16.60 -4.41
CA ARG A 79 -7.61 15.70 -5.48
C ARG A 79 -6.75 15.90 -6.71
N VAL A 80 -6.42 14.80 -7.38
CA VAL A 80 -5.60 14.82 -8.58
C VAL A 80 -6.42 14.34 -9.79
N PRO A 81 -7.10 15.26 -10.51
CA PRO A 81 -8.13 14.88 -11.49
C PRO A 81 -7.58 14.13 -12.72
N TYR A 82 -6.33 14.35 -13.12
CA TYR A 82 -5.75 13.67 -14.28
C TYR A 82 -5.36 12.21 -14.01
N LEU A 83 -5.37 11.73 -12.76
CA LEU A 83 -5.15 10.32 -12.41
C LEU A 83 -6.42 9.45 -12.54
N TYR A 84 -7.57 10.06 -12.85
CA TYR A 84 -8.82 9.34 -13.11
C TYR A 84 -8.88 8.79 -14.55
N GLU A 85 -9.83 7.89 -14.80
CA GLU A 85 -10.09 7.32 -16.13
C GLU A 85 -10.36 8.44 -17.15
N GLY A 86 -9.74 8.31 -18.33
CA GLY A 86 -9.79 9.34 -19.38
C GLY A 86 -8.82 10.51 -19.20
N GLY A 87 -8.05 10.54 -18.11
CA GLY A 87 -6.96 11.50 -17.92
C GLY A 87 -5.82 11.33 -18.94
N ASN A 88 -4.99 12.38 -19.09
CA ASN A 88 -3.85 12.35 -20.00
C ASN A 88 -2.79 11.34 -19.53
N ARG A 89 -2.51 10.32 -20.35
CA ARG A 89 -1.57 9.23 -20.02
C ARG A 89 -0.14 9.69 -19.80
N GLU A 90 0.34 10.67 -20.57
CA GLU A 90 1.70 11.21 -20.41
C GLU A 90 1.84 11.93 -19.07
N THR A 91 0.83 12.74 -18.71
CA THR A 91 0.75 13.42 -17.41
C THR A 91 0.66 12.42 -16.26
N GLN A 92 -0.14 11.37 -16.39
CA GLN A 92 -0.24 10.30 -15.39
C GLN A 92 1.13 9.65 -15.14
N ALA A 93 1.81 9.23 -16.20
CA ALA A 93 3.13 8.61 -16.09
C ALA A 93 4.18 9.56 -15.49
N ALA A 94 4.18 10.82 -15.91
CA ALA A 94 5.10 11.83 -15.38
C ALA A 94 4.86 12.12 -13.89
N ALA A 95 3.59 12.22 -13.48
CA ALA A 95 3.20 12.40 -12.08
C ALA A 95 3.62 11.21 -11.20
N LEU A 96 3.30 9.98 -11.64
CA LEU A 96 3.54 8.77 -10.88
C LEU A 96 5.04 8.47 -10.68
N ARG A 97 5.90 8.90 -11.60
CA ARG A 97 7.36 8.81 -11.45
C ARG A 97 7.92 9.70 -10.32
N ARG A 98 7.14 10.66 -9.81
CA ARG A 98 7.54 11.52 -8.68
C ARG A 98 7.07 10.97 -7.33
N VAL A 99 6.12 10.03 -7.35
CA VAL A 99 5.53 9.46 -6.15
C VAL A 99 6.55 8.56 -5.46
N THR A 100 6.89 8.92 -4.23
CA THR A 100 7.79 8.15 -3.38
C THR A 100 7.05 7.13 -2.52
N SER A 101 5.76 7.33 -2.27
CA SER A 101 4.93 6.40 -1.49
C SER A 101 3.50 6.36 -2.03
N ILE A 102 2.92 5.17 -2.15
CA ILE A 102 1.52 4.97 -2.53
C ILE A 102 0.81 4.10 -1.51
N PHE A 103 -0.43 4.45 -1.19
CA PHE A 103 -1.35 3.64 -0.40
C PHE A 103 -2.58 3.28 -1.25
N VAL A 104 -3.01 2.02 -1.21
CA VAL A 104 -4.14 1.52 -2.01
C VAL A 104 -5.07 0.66 -1.16
N ASP A 105 -6.37 1.01 -1.16
CA ASP A 105 -7.44 0.13 -0.69
C ASP A 105 -7.70 -0.97 -1.72
N THR A 106 -7.73 -2.23 -1.30
CA THR A 106 -7.92 -3.36 -2.23
C THR A 106 -9.26 -3.36 -2.96
N ASP A 107 -10.35 -2.87 -2.38
CA ASP A 107 -11.66 -2.85 -3.06
C ASP A 107 -11.71 -1.81 -4.20
N LEU A 108 -10.63 -1.07 -4.42
CA LEU A 108 -10.47 -0.15 -5.55
C LEU A 108 -9.54 -0.68 -6.64
N VAL A 109 -9.00 -1.89 -6.47
CA VAL A 109 -8.17 -2.55 -7.47
C VAL A 109 -9.02 -2.77 -8.73
N SER A 110 -8.49 -2.26 -9.83
CA SER A 110 -9.13 -2.26 -11.14
C SER A 110 -8.04 -2.26 -12.20
N PRO A 111 -8.35 -2.61 -13.46
CA PRO A 111 -7.40 -2.51 -14.57
C PRO A 111 -6.76 -1.11 -14.68
N HIS A 112 -7.52 -0.05 -14.40
CA HIS A 112 -7.00 1.32 -14.36
C HIS A 112 -5.95 1.52 -13.25
N VAL A 113 -6.24 1.09 -12.02
CA VAL A 113 -5.29 1.22 -10.91
C VAL A 113 -4.03 0.39 -11.17
N ASN A 114 -4.15 -0.83 -11.69
CA ASN A 114 -2.99 -1.64 -12.08
C ASN A 114 -2.13 -0.92 -13.11
N ASN A 115 -2.74 -0.32 -14.14
CA ASN A 115 -2.02 0.45 -15.15
C ASN A 115 -1.30 1.67 -14.54
N LEU A 116 -1.93 2.40 -13.62
CA LEU A 116 -1.26 3.49 -12.90
C LEU A 116 -0.05 2.96 -12.13
N MET A 117 -0.19 1.87 -11.37
CA MET A 117 0.93 1.33 -10.60
C MET A 117 2.14 0.97 -11.49
N GLN A 118 1.93 0.54 -12.73
CA GLN A 118 3.05 0.23 -13.65
C GLN A 118 3.93 1.44 -14.02
N HIS A 119 3.52 2.67 -13.68
CA HIS A 119 4.34 3.87 -13.89
C HIS A 119 5.19 4.28 -12.69
N LEU A 120 5.06 3.61 -11.54
CA LEU A 120 5.85 3.87 -10.35
C LEU A 120 7.32 3.48 -10.56
N LEU A 121 8.23 4.15 -9.84
CA LEU A 121 9.65 3.84 -9.88
C LEU A 121 9.99 2.72 -8.88
N PRO A 122 11.06 1.94 -9.12
CA PRO A 122 11.55 0.95 -8.16
C PRO A 122 11.95 1.51 -6.79
N SER A 123 12.09 2.83 -6.67
CA SER A 123 12.36 3.51 -5.39
C SER A 123 11.10 3.78 -4.55
N THR A 124 9.90 3.51 -5.07
CA THR A 124 8.63 3.82 -4.42
C THR A 124 8.29 2.81 -3.31
N TYR A 125 7.74 3.30 -2.19
CA TYR A 125 7.14 2.50 -1.13
C TYR A 125 5.67 2.23 -1.43
N ILE A 126 5.23 0.97 -1.35
CA ILE A 126 3.84 0.60 -1.65
C ILE A 126 3.20 0.04 -0.39
N SER A 127 2.03 0.55 -0.02
CA SER A 127 1.22 0.06 1.09
C SER A 127 -0.15 -0.35 0.58
N ILE A 128 -0.59 -1.55 0.90
CA ILE A 128 -1.86 -2.10 0.45
C ILE A 128 -2.70 -2.44 1.69
N SER A 129 -3.88 -1.84 1.81
CA SER A 129 -4.82 -2.15 2.89
C SER A 129 -5.92 -3.07 2.41
N HIS A 130 -6.04 -4.24 3.06
CA HIS A 130 -7.09 -5.22 2.81
C HIS A 130 -8.21 -5.18 3.85
N PHE A 131 -8.56 -3.96 4.27
CA PHE A 131 -9.71 -3.62 5.10
C PHE A 131 -9.91 -2.10 5.04
N ARG A 132 -11.03 -1.62 5.60
CA ARG A 132 -11.34 -0.21 5.78
C ARG A 132 -11.81 0.06 7.20
N VAL A 133 -11.46 1.22 7.73
CA VAL A 133 -12.04 1.73 8.97
C VAL A 133 -13.14 2.74 8.62
N ILE A 134 -14.40 2.35 8.78
CA ILE A 134 -15.56 3.22 8.56
C ILE A 134 -16.21 3.46 9.92
N ASN A 135 -16.28 4.72 10.38
CA ASN A 135 -16.84 5.07 11.69
C ASN A 135 -16.23 4.29 12.86
N ASN A 136 -14.90 4.11 12.86
CA ASN A 136 -14.15 3.28 13.81
C ASN A 136 -14.49 1.77 13.78
N VAL A 137 -15.17 1.30 12.74
CA VAL A 137 -15.47 -0.12 12.53
C VAL A 137 -14.61 -0.65 11.40
N LEU A 138 -13.90 -1.77 11.66
CA LEU A 138 -13.21 -2.51 10.62
C LEU A 138 -14.22 -3.18 9.70
N THR A 139 -14.12 -2.88 8.41
CA THR A 139 -14.95 -3.43 7.34
C THR A 139 -14.03 -4.09 6.33
N PHE A 140 -14.43 -5.25 5.82
CA PHE A 140 -13.62 -6.02 4.90
C PHE A 140 -14.23 -6.00 3.50
N PRO A 141 -13.42 -5.91 2.44
CA PRO A 141 -13.87 -6.37 1.13
C PRO A 141 -14.36 -7.81 1.23
N ASN A 142 -15.47 -8.09 0.56
CA ASN A 142 -15.93 -9.47 0.45
C ASN A 142 -14.98 -10.30 -0.44
N GLU A 143 -14.45 -9.70 -1.51
CA GLU A 143 -13.64 -10.40 -2.52
C GLU A 143 -12.55 -9.48 -3.12
N LEU A 144 -11.43 -10.08 -3.56
CA LEU A 144 -10.49 -9.44 -4.50
C LEU A 144 -10.94 -9.79 -5.92
N GLU A 145 -11.69 -8.91 -6.55
CA GLU A 145 -12.33 -9.17 -7.86
C GLU A 145 -11.35 -9.16 -9.04
N ASN A 146 -10.25 -8.42 -8.93
CA ASN A 146 -9.27 -8.23 -10.00
C ASN A 146 -7.87 -8.56 -9.49
N ASP A 147 -7.02 -9.07 -10.38
CA ASP A 147 -5.59 -9.24 -10.09
C ASP A 147 -4.99 -7.93 -9.59
N LEU A 148 -4.16 -8.00 -8.55
CA LEU A 148 -3.38 -6.87 -8.05
C LEU A 148 -1.93 -7.06 -8.47
N ARG A 149 -1.43 -6.19 -9.37
CA ARG A 149 -0.06 -6.30 -9.92
C ARG A 149 0.84 -5.22 -9.38
N ILE A 150 1.71 -5.58 -8.44
CA ILE A 150 2.66 -4.66 -7.83
C ILE A 150 3.96 -4.65 -8.65
N PRO A 151 4.37 -3.49 -9.19
CA PRO A 151 5.63 -3.39 -9.92
C PRO A 151 6.84 -3.57 -8.98
N PRO A 152 8.07 -3.71 -9.52
CA PRO A 152 9.27 -3.58 -8.70
C PRO A 152 9.22 -2.28 -7.89
N CYS A 153 9.48 -2.38 -6.60
CA CYS A 153 9.36 -1.29 -5.63
C CYS A 153 10.41 -1.41 -4.53
N LYS A 154 10.57 -0.36 -3.72
CA LYS A 154 11.59 -0.30 -2.67
C LYS A 154 11.21 -1.20 -1.50
N SER A 155 9.95 -1.13 -1.09
CA SER A 155 9.33 -2.11 -0.22
C SER A 155 7.83 -2.11 -0.44
N VAL A 156 7.22 -3.24 -0.10
CA VAL A 156 5.77 -3.42 -0.09
C VAL A 156 5.31 -3.80 1.31
N ARG A 157 4.28 -3.12 1.78
CA ARG A 157 3.60 -3.38 3.05
C ARG A 157 2.16 -3.80 2.77
N PHE A 158 1.71 -4.84 3.46
CA PHE A 158 0.31 -5.27 3.45
C PHE A 158 -0.28 -5.07 4.84
N ASP A 159 -1.32 -4.24 4.93
CA ASP A 159 -2.11 -4.03 6.12
C ASP A 159 -3.32 -5.00 6.08
N VAL A 160 -3.36 -5.93 7.03
CA VAL A 160 -4.30 -7.06 7.08
C VAL A 160 -4.88 -7.24 8.49
N CYS A 161 -5.89 -8.10 8.64
CA CYS A 161 -6.49 -8.43 9.94
C CYS A 161 -6.65 -9.96 10.07
N PRO A 162 -6.38 -10.57 11.24
CA PRO A 162 -6.31 -12.03 11.45
C PRO A 162 -7.53 -12.83 10.99
N ARG A 163 -8.71 -12.20 10.94
CA ARG A 163 -9.99 -12.83 10.59
C ARG A 163 -10.57 -12.31 9.29
N CYS A 164 -9.72 -11.84 8.37
CA CYS A 164 -10.18 -11.36 7.07
C CYS A 164 -11.02 -12.46 6.38
N PRO A 165 -12.33 -12.23 6.13
CA PRO A 165 -13.24 -13.24 5.62
C PRO A 165 -13.15 -13.38 4.09
N CYS A 166 -12.21 -12.69 3.47
CA CYS A 166 -12.15 -12.56 2.03
C CYS A 166 -11.96 -13.93 1.36
N CYS A 167 -12.69 -14.08 0.27
CA CYS A 167 -12.57 -15.15 -0.70
C CYS A 167 -12.62 -14.45 -2.06
N GLY A 168 -11.70 -14.75 -2.97
CA GLY A 168 -11.60 -14.01 -4.23
C GLY A 168 -11.03 -14.86 -5.35
N THR A 169 -11.30 -14.44 -6.58
CA THR A 169 -10.75 -15.04 -7.80
C THR A 169 -9.51 -14.31 -8.31
N GLY A 170 -9.31 -13.04 -7.91
CA GLY A 170 -8.14 -12.27 -8.26
C GLY A 170 -6.89 -12.74 -7.50
N VAL A 171 -5.73 -12.60 -8.14
CA VAL A 171 -4.43 -12.95 -7.54
C VAL A 171 -3.59 -11.71 -7.26
N LEU A 172 -2.79 -11.75 -6.20
CA LEU A 172 -1.74 -10.78 -5.97
C LEU A 172 -0.44 -11.24 -6.64
N GLU A 173 0.11 -10.41 -7.53
CA GLU A 173 1.39 -10.62 -8.21
C GLU A 173 2.38 -9.52 -7.80
N HIS A 174 3.58 -9.91 -7.35
CA HIS A 174 4.68 -8.98 -7.10
C HIS A 174 6.04 -9.66 -7.25
N SER A 175 7.09 -8.85 -7.38
CA SER A 175 8.49 -9.31 -7.49
C SER A 175 9.39 -8.85 -6.34
N SER A 176 8.80 -8.23 -5.30
CA SER A 176 9.57 -7.75 -4.14
C SER A 176 10.20 -8.91 -3.36
N PRO A 177 11.53 -8.92 -3.13
CA PRO A 177 12.20 -9.95 -2.33
C PRO A 177 11.99 -9.75 -0.82
N SER A 178 11.50 -8.58 -0.42
CA SER A 178 11.20 -8.25 0.97
C SER A 178 9.78 -7.69 1.07
N ILE A 179 9.02 -8.17 2.03
CA ILE A 179 7.67 -7.68 2.33
C ILE A 179 7.55 -7.30 3.80
N SER A 180 6.57 -6.46 4.12
CA SER A 180 6.15 -6.19 5.49
C SER A 180 4.66 -6.50 5.64
N LEU A 181 4.28 -7.20 6.70
CA LEU A 181 2.90 -7.44 7.08
C LEU A 181 2.60 -6.67 8.35
N HIS A 182 1.62 -5.77 8.31
CA HIS A 182 1.08 -5.18 9.53
C HIS A 182 -0.26 -5.84 9.82
N ILE A 183 -0.32 -6.52 10.95
CA ILE A 183 -1.50 -7.24 11.39
C ILE A 183 -2.24 -6.35 12.37
N TRP A 184 -3.39 -5.83 11.94
CA TRP A 184 -4.25 -5.03 12.80
C TRP A 184 -4.91 -5.94 13.85
N PRO A 185 -5.01 -5.50 15.12
CA PRO A 185 -5.74 -6.25 16.12
C PRO A 185 -7.21 -6.39 15.71
N ASP A 186 -7.85 -7.46 16.17
CA ASP A 186 -9.24 -7.77 15.88
C ASP A 186 -10.17 -6.78 16.61
N ILE A 187 -10.35 -5.57 16.06
CA ILE A 187 -11.32 -4.57 16.54
C ILE A 187 -12.68 -4.91 15.92
N VAL A 188 -13.26 -6.04 16.31
CA VAL A 188 -14.58 -6.46 15.81
C VAL A 188 -15.60 -6.36 16.93
N GLU A 189 -16.75 -5.77 16.61
CA GLU A 189 -17.91 -5.66 17.50
C GLU A 189 -18.33 -7.02 18.10
N PRO A 190 -18.93 -7.02 19.31
CA PRO A 190 -19.37 -8.21 20.02
C PRO A 190 -20.40 -9.08 19.27
N ASP A 191 -21.04 -8.58 18.21
CA ASP A 191 -22.02 -9.32 17.40
C ASP A 191 -21.39 -10.25 16.34
N PHE A 192 -20.06 -10.22 16.16
CA PHE A 192 -19.33 -11.28 15.44
C PHE A 192 -19.02 -12.51 16.32
N SER A 193 -19.66 -12.61 17.49
CA SER A 193 -19.57 -13.72 18.45
C SER A 193 -20.00 -15.10 17.91
N SER A 194 -20.38 -15.22 16.64
CA SER A 194 -20.72 -16.50 15.98
C SER A 194 -19.70 -16.99 14.93
N ARG A 195 -18.57 -16.30 14.72
CA ARG A 195 -17.54 -16.71 13.73
C ARG A 195 -16.20 -17.14 14.34
N THR A 196 -16.24 -17.84 15.47
CA THR A 196 -15.07 -18.45 16.15
C THR A 196 -14.41 -19.61 15.37
N SER A 197 -14.58 -19.72 14.05
CA SER A 197 -14.08 -20.88 13.28
C SER A 197 -13.87 -20.66 11.77
N ARG A 198 -13.85 -19.42 11.25
CA ARG A 198 -13.58 -19.21 9.82
C ARG A 198 -12.09 -18.97 9.60
N GLN A 199 -11.42 -19.97 9.03
CA GLN A 199 -10.11 -19.84 8.40
C GLN A 199 -10.12 -18.64 7.42
N SER A 200 -9.05 -17.85 7.41
CA SER A 200 -8.91 -16.69 6.50
C SER A 200 -8.37 -17.14 5.15
N ASN A 201 -9.15 -17.03 4.07
CA ASN A 201 -8.73 -17.42 2.72
C ASN A 201 -8.17 -16.20 1.95
N CYS A 202 -7.34 -15.41 2.62
CA CYS A 202 -6.94 -14.11 2.11
C CYS A 202 -6.00 -14.18 0.92
N ALA A 203 -6.53 -13.87 -0.27
CA ALA A 203 -5.78 -13.82 -1.53
C ALA A 203 -4.56 -12.88 -1.47
N ILE A 204 -4.63 -11.81 -0.65
CA ILE A 204 -3.48 -10.93 -0.41
C ILE A 204 -2.38 -11.66 0.36
N ILE A 205 -2.70 -12.43 1.41
CA ILE A 205 -1.68 -13.19 2.14
C ILE A 205 -1.13 -14.34 1.28
N ALA A 206 -2.00 -15.04 0.57
CA ALA A 206 -1.62 -16.12 -0.33
C ALA A 206 -0.61 -15.65 -1.39
N GLY A 207 -0.87 -14.50 -2.04
CA GLY A 207 0.03 -13.96 -3.06
C GLY A 207 1.24 -13.19 -2.51
N ALA A 208 1.15 -12.65 -1.28
CA ALA A 208 2.25 -11.91 -0.67
C ALA A 208 3.46 -12.82 -0.38
N ILE A 209 3.21 -14.08 -0.03
CA ILE A 209 4.25 -15.05 0.32
C ILE A 209 4.48 -15.99 -0.87
N ASN A 210 5.43 -15.62 -1.72
CA ASN A 210 5.79 -16.38 -2.92
C ASN A 210 7.29 -16.78 -2.93
N PRO A 211 7.73 -17.63 -3.89
CA PRO A 211 9.09 -18.19 -3.86
C PRO A 211 10.22 -17.15 -3.98
N GLY A 212 9.90 -15.96 -4.50
CA GLY A 212 10.82 -14.84 -4.64
C GLY A 212 11.06 -14.07 -3.34
N VAL A 213 10.18 -14.19 -2.35
CA VAL A 213 10.30 -13.49 -1.07
C VAL A 213 11.34 -14.18 -0.20
N LYS A 214 12.34 -13.42 0.23
CA LYS A 214 13.44 -13.86 1.10
C LYS A 214 13.35 -13.27 2.51
N VAL A 215 12.65 -12.15 2.68
CA VAL A 215 12.48 -11.50 3.98
C VAL A 215 11.02 -11.09 4.17
N MET A 216 10.44 -11.41 5.31
CA MET A 216 9.12 -10.97 5.75
C MET A 216 9.22 -10.34 7.14
N SER A 217 8.96 -9.04 7.25
CA SER A 217 8.78 -8.37 8.54
C SER A 217 7.32 -8.38 8.93
N VAL A 218 7.02 -8.59 10.21
CA VAL A 218 5.65 -8.69 10.75
C VAL A 218 5.55 -7.76 11.96
N GLU A 219 4.58 -6.86 11.96
CA GLU A 219 4.32 -5.90 13.04
C GLU A 219 2.83 -5.89 13.41
N GLY A 220 2.48 -5.33 14.58
CA GLY A 220 1.10 -5.29 15.09
C GLY A 220 0.74 -6.54 15.93
N ASP A 221 -0.43 -7.13 15.69
CA ASP A 221 -0.89 -8.38 16.31
C ASP A 221 -0.18 -9.60 15.71
N VAL A 222 1.12 -9.71 15.98
CA VAL A 222 2.00 -10.79 15.49
C VAL A 222 1.44 -12.17 15.80
N PHE A 223 0.82 -12.35 16.98
CA PHE A 223 0.25 -13.63 17.41
C PHE A 223 -0.99 -14.05 16.58
N GLY A 224 -1.58 -13.11 15.83
CA GLY A 224 -2.61 -13.38 14.83
C GLY A 224 -2.09 -14.00 13.52
N LEU A 225 -0.77 -13.96 13.25
CA LEU A 225 -0.20 -14.44 11.98
C LEU A 225 -0.52 -15.93 11.69
N PRO A 226 -0.39 -16.89 12.64
CA PRO A 226 -0.73 -18.28 12.38
C PRO A 226 -2.19 -18.50 11.94
N ALA A 227 -3.12 -17.63 12.34
CA ALA A 227 -4.52 -17.73 11.92
C ALA A 227 -4.70 -17.31 10.45
N LEU A 228 -3.98 -16.29 10.00
CA LEU A 228 -3.92 -15.88 8.60
C LEU A 228 -3.33 -16.98 7.72
N LEU A 229 -2.17 -17.50 8.12
CA LEU A 229 -1.44 -18.50 7.33
C LEU A 229 -2.21 -19.82 7.19
N ARG A 230 -2.90 -20.27 8.26
CA ARG A 230 -3.69 -21.53 8.24
C ARG A 230 -4.80 -21.55 7.19
N GLY A 231 -5.40 -20.42 6.87
CA GLY A 231 -6.47 -20.41 5.87
C GLY A 231 -5.99 -20.39 4.43
N VAL A 232 -4.70 -20.12 4.19
CA VAL A 232 -4.09 -20.11 2.84
C VAL A 232 -2.90 -21.05 2.71
N GLU A 233 -2.70 -21.97 3.67
CA GLU A 233 -1.52 -22.84 3.76
C GLU A 233 -1.24 -23.63 2.47
N LEU A 234 -2.29 -24.05 1.77
CA LEU A 234 -2.18 -24.83 0.53
C LEU A 234 -1.74 -23.99 -0.68
N GLU A 235 -1.90 -22.67 -0.60
CA GLU A 235 -1.59 -21.72 -1.67
C GLU A 235 -0.21 -21.08 -1.49
N ILE A 236 0.28 -21.02 -0.24
CA ILE A 236 1.59 -20.44 0.08
C ILE A 236 2.71 -21.28 -0.53
N GLN A 237 3.59 -20.61 -1.27
CA GLN A 237 4.83 -21.17 -1.79
C GLN A 237 6.01 -20.37 -1.25
N ALA A 238 6.30 -20.53 0.04
CA ALA A 238 7.41 -19.84 0.69
C ALA A 238 8.77 -20.30 0.13
N SER A 239 9.72 -19.37 0.11
CA SER A 239 11.11 -19.68 -0.21
C SER A 239 11.76 -20.47 0.93
N PRO A 240 12.61 -21.48 0.67
CA PRO A 240 13.30 -22.22 1.73
C PRO A 240 14.32 -21.37 2.50
N ASP A 241 14.69 -20.21 1.97
CA ASP A 241 15.61 -19.25 2.60
C ASP A 241 14.87 -18.09 3.30
N LEU A 242 13.53 -18.11 3.32
CA LEU A 242 12.72 -17.03 3.87
C LEU A 242 13.07 -16.78 5.34
N GLN A 243 13.46 -15.54 5.67
CA GLN A 243 13.60 -15.06 7.03
C GLN A 243 12.35 -14.29 7.46
N VAL A 244 11.82 -14.60 8.63
CA VAL A 244 10.65 -13.96 9.22
C VAL A 244 11.06 -13.21 10.47
N TYR A 245 10.76 -11.92 10.51
CA TYR A 245 11.10 -11.00 11.59
C TYR A 245 9.83 -10.46 12.21
N CYS A 246 9.51 -10.91 13.41
CA CYS A 246 8.32 -10.54 14.16
C CYS A 246 8.65 -9.47 15.21
N GLU A 247 8.14 -8.25 15.02
CA GLU A 247 8.28 -7.13 15.95
C GLU A 247 7.14 -7.16 16.97
N CYS A 248 7.48 -7.50 18.22
CA CYS A 248 6.52 -7.49 19.31
C CYS A 248 6.48 -6.11 19.97
N TRP A 249 5.41 -5.36 19.77
CA TRP A 249 5.23 -4.06 20.43
C TRP A 249 5.09 -4.27 21.94
N ASN A 250 6.06 -3.75 22.68
CA ASN A 250 6.27 -4.02 24.11
C ASN A 250 5.43 -3.11 25.03
N ASP A 251 4.44 -2.40 24.46
CA ASP A 251 3.94 -1.18 25.11
C ASP A 251 2.81 -1.42 26.12
N ASP A 252 2.23 -2.62 26.26
CA ASP A 252 1.31 -2.91 27.38
C ASP A 252 0.96 -4.42 27.58
N TYR A 253 1.45 -5.32 26.73
CA TYR A 253 1.20 -6.76 26.82
C TYR A 253 2.50 -7.52 27.06
N ASN A 254 2.56 -8.26 28.17
CA ASN A 254 3.66 -9.16 28.50
C ASN A 254 4.01 -10.02 27.28
N TYR A 255 5.19 -9.79 26.69
CA TYR A 255 5.84 -10.79 25.85
C TYR A 255 5.93 -12.08 26.66
N ASP A 256 5.07 -13.06 26.37
CA ASP A 256 5.15 -14.39 26.96
C ASP A 256 6.11 -15.22 26.10
N PRO A 257 7.32 -15.56 26.60
CA PRO A 257 8.28 -16.36 25.84
C PRO A 257 7.71 -17.74 25.45
N ILE A 258 6.75 -18.28 26.20
CA ILE A 258 6.09 -19.54 25.89
C ILE A 258 5.17 -19.38 24.69
N GLU A 259 4.38 -18.30 24.66
CA GLU A 259 3.51 -17.97 23.54
C GLU A 259 4.31 -17.64 22.28
N ALA A 260 5.39 -16.86 22.41
CA ALA A 260 6.31 -16.58 21.31
C ALA A 260 6.98 -17.85 20.77
N ALA A 261 7.44 -18.77 21.65
CA ALA A 261 8.02 -20.04 21.21
C ALA A 261 7.00 -20.97 20.55
N LYS A 262 5.72 -20.92 20.98
CA LYS A 262 4.63 -21.64 20.32
C LYS A 262 4.33 -21.04 18.95
N CYS A 263 4.15 -19.72 18.88
CA CYS A 263 3.88 -18.98 17.65
C CYS A 263 5.00 -19.19 16.61
N ARG A 264 6.28 -19.12 17.04
CA ARG A 264 7.45 -19.42 16.21
C ARG A 264 7.35 -20.77 15.51
N ARG A 265 6.99 -21.83 16.26
CA ARG A 265 6.84 -23.18 15.70
C ARG A 265 5.69 -23.25 14.72
N GLU A 266 4.53 -22.68 15.06
CA GLU A 266 3.37 -22.67 14.17
C GLU A 266 3.66 -21.93 12.86
N ILE A 267 4.31 -20.75 12.90
CA ILE A 267 4.70 -20.02 11.69
C ILE A 267 5.65 -20.85 10.83
N ALA A 268 6.69 -21.43 11.46
CA ALA A 268 7.68 -22.25 10.77
C ALA A 268 7.05 -23.47 10.08
N ASP A 269 6.14 -24.16 10.77
CA ASP A 269 5.43 -25.32 10.24
C ASP A 269 4.53 -24.93 9.05
N LEU A 270 3.76 -23.83 9.18
CA LEU A 270 2.83 -23.35 8.14
C LEU A 270 3.57 -22.86 6.89
N LEU A 271 4.73 -22.21 7.07
CA LEU A 271 5.57 -21.75 5.97
C LEU A 271 6.54 -22.83 5.45
N LYS A 272 6.62 -23.97 6.14
CA LYS A 272 7.53 -25.09 5.83
C LYS A 272 9.00 -24.66 5.80
N ILE A 273 9.39 -23.82 6.77
CA ILE A 273 10.76 -23.32 6.95
C ILE A 273 11.32 -23.75 8.32
N PRO A 274 12.65 -23.81 8.49
CA PRO A 274 13.26 -24.00 9.81
C PRO A 274 12.81 -22.92 10.81
N LYS A 275 12.52 -23.34 12.05
CA LYS A 275 12.10 -22.43 13.14
C LYS A 275 13.14 -21.36 13.49
N GLU A 276 14.42 -21.62 13.20
CA GLU A 276 15.53 -20.70 13.39
C GLU A 276 15.49 -19.52 12.41
N GLN A 277 14.69 -19.61 11.34
CA GLN A 277 14.44 -18.52 10.40
C GLN A 277 13.26 -17.63 10.83
N VAL A 278 12.67 -17.87 12.01
CA VAL A 278 11.55 -17.09 12.56
C VAL A 278 11.99 -16.43 13.86
N ASP A 279 12.34 -15.15 13.76
CA ASP A 279 12.87 -14.35 14.86
C ASP A 279 11.79 -13.46 15.45
N PHE A 280 11.83 -13.33 16.79
CA PHE A 280 10.99 -12.41 17.56
C PHE A 280 11.94 -11.45 18.25
N PHE A 281 11.68 -10.15 18.15
CA PHE A 281 12.51 -9.10 18.75
C PHE A 281 11.64 -7.95 19.28
#